data_AF-A0A1I2NYR8-F1
#
_entry.id   AF-A0A1I2NYR8-F1
#
_cell.length_a   1.000
_cell.length_b   1.000
_cell.length_c   1.000
_cell.angle_alpha   90.00
_cell.angle_beta   90.00
_cell.angle_gamma   90.00
#
_symmetry.space_group_name_H-M   'P 1'
#
loop_
_entity.id
_entity.type
_entity.pdbx_description
1 polymer ?
#
loop_
_entity_poly.entity_id
_entity_poly.type
_entity_poly.pdbx_seq_one_letter_code
_entity_poly.pdbx_strand_id
1 'polypeptide(L)'
;MVYDVDTDRIERQLRVLRDCVAVLEETKRRRGEQEGDPVLFFAASRALHLASECIIDVGTAMIDGFIMRDPGGYLDIVDILEDERVIPKEGADRIRDLVRFRDRLVRRYDELSPGELEKYWEQAEVLLSFEGWVRDYLRQNLF
;
A
#
# COMPACT_ATOMS: atom_id res chain seq x y z
N MET A 1 15.69 20.50 -14.05
CA MET A 1 15.85 19.08 -14.42
C MET A 1 14.52 18.64 -15.00
N VAL A 2 14.54 17.84 -16.06
CA VAL A 2 13.31 17.22 -16.58
C VAL A 2 13.22 15.86 -15.88
N TYR A 3 12.26 15.71 -14.97
CA TYR A 3 11.94 14.41 -14.38
C TYR A 3 11.30 13.52 -15.43
N ASP A 4 11.62 12.22 -15.42
CA ASP A 4 11.06 11.21 -16.34
C ASP A 4 10.23 10.21 -15.53
N VAL A 5 9.07 10.68 -15.05
CA VAL A 5 8.20 9.90 -14.18
C VAL A 5 7.18 9.14 -15.01
N ASP A 6 7.14 7.80 -14.86
CA ASP A 6 6.13 6.93 -15.48
C ASP A 6 4.77 7.06 -14.76
N THR A 7 4.12 8.19 -15.00
CA THR A 7 2.80 8.53 -14.43
C THR A 7 1.71 7.55 -14.84
N ASP A 8 1.82 6.93 -16.02
CA ASP A 8 0.88 5.90 -16.49
C ASP A 8 1.00 4.63 -15.66
N ARG A 9 2.22 4.18 -15.34
CA ARG A 9 2.45 3.05 -14.42
C ARG A 9 1.93 3.36 -13.03
N ILE A 10 2.21 4.54 -12.49
CA ILE A 10 1.71 4.96 -11.17
C ILE A 10 0.18 4.91 -11.15
N GLU A 11 -0.50 5.46 -12.15
CA GLU A 11 -1.97 5.46 -12.20
C GLU A 11 -2.55 4.05 -12.28
N ARG A 12 -1.92 3.13 -13.03
CA ARG A 12 -2.36 1.73 -13.08
C ARG A 12 -2.27 1.06 -11.71
N GLN A 13 -1.20 1.30 -10.95
CA GLN A 13 -1.03 0.74 -9.62
C GLN A 13 -2.02 1.36 -8.61
N LEU A 14 -2.26 2.67 -8.69
CA LEU A 14 -3.25 3.34 -7.86
C LEU A 14 -4.67 2.82 -8.12
N ARG A 15 -5.02 2.45 -9.35
CA ARG A 15 -6.29 1.77 -9.65
C ARG A 15 -6.43 0.45 -8.91
N VAL A 16 -5.40 -0.40 -8.98
CA VAL A 16 -5.40 -1.69 -8.27
C VAL A 16 -5.46 -1.48 -6.76
N LEU A 17 -4.79 -0.46 -6.23
CA LEU A 17 -4.87 -0.09 -4.82
C LEU A 17 -6.31 0.25 -4.39
N ARG A 18 -7.06 0.99 -5.22
CA ARG A 18 -8.48 1.28 -4.97
C ARG A 18 -9.34 0.01 -4.96
N ASP A 19 -9.09 -0.93 -5.88
CA ASP A 19 -9.79 -2.22 -5.88
C ASP A 19 -9.50 -3.03 -4.62
N CYS A 20 -8.26 -3.00 -4.13
CA CYS A 20 -7.88 -3.64 -2.87
C CYS A 20 -8.63 -3.04 -1.68
N VAL A 21 -8.74 -1.71 -1.61
CA VAL A 21 -9.53 -1.02 -0.58
C VAL A 21 -10.99 -1.46 -0.62
N ALA A 22 -11.60 -1.54 -1.82
CA ALA A 22 -12.98 -1.98 -1.96
C ALA A 22 -13.21 -3.41 -1.44
N VAL A 23 -12.26 -4.32 -1.70
CA VAL A 23 -12.31 -5.70 -1.16
C VAL A 23 -12.17 -5.70 0.37
N LEU A 24 -11.28 -4.88 0.93
CA LEU A 24 -11.11 -4.79 2.38
C LEU A 24 -12.36 -4.28 3.08
N GLU A 25 -13.00 -3.24 2.55
CA GLU A 25 -14.25 -2.71 3.08
C GLU A 25 -15.39 -3.74 2.99
N GLU A 26 -15.51 -4.46 1.87
CA GLU A 26 -16.55 -5.47 1.70
C GLU A 26 -16.34 -6.67 2.64
N THR A 27 -15.10 -7.12 2.82
CA THR A 27 -14.77 -8.20 3.76
C THR A 27 -15.02 -7.77 5.21
N LYS A 28 -14.69 -6.52 5.58
CA LYS A 28 -15.01 -5.93 6.88
C LYS A 28 -16.53 -5.89 7.13
N ARG A 29 -17.32 -5.48 6.12
CA ARG A 29 -18.78 -5.39 6.21
C ARG A 29 -19.45 -6.75 6.47
N ARG A 30 -18.96 -7.82 5.82
CA ARG A 30 -19.54 -9.18 5.92
C ARG A 30 -19.03 -10.00 7.10
N ARG A 31 -18.03 -9.50 7.83
CA ARG A 31 -17.36 -10.21 8.93
C ARG A 31 -18.33 -10.77 10.00
N GLY A 32 -19.28 -9.94 10.47
CA GLY A 32 -20.20 -10.32 11.56
C GLY A 32 -21.18 -11.43 11.19
N GLU A 33 -21.36 -11.70 9.89
CA GLU A 33 -22.29 -12.70 9.38
C GLU A 33 -21.59 -14.03 9.07
N GLN A 34 -20.26 -14.03 8.93
CA GLN A 34 -19.49 -15.11 8.31
C GLN A 34 -18.09 -15.27 8.92
N GLU A 35 -17.99 -15.23 10.25
CA GLU A 35 -16.74 -15.48 10.96
C GLU A 35 -16.19 -16.88 10.60
N GLY A 36 -14.96 -16.94 10.09
CA GLY A 36 -14.33 -18.17 9.62
C GLY A 36 -14.59 -18.56 8.16
N ASP A 37 -15.23 -17.71 7.35
CA ASP A 37 -15.40 -17.94 5.90
C ASP A 37 -14.03 -17.88 5.17
N PRO A 38 -13.55 -18.99 4.58
CA PRO A 38 -12.27 -19.02 3.87
C PRO A 38 -12.21 -18.07 2.67
N VAL A 39 -13.34 -17.79 2.02
CA VAL A 39 -13.40 -16.88 0.87
C VAL A 39 -13.13 -15.45 1.33
N LEU A 40 -13.80 -15.00 2.40
CA LEU A 40 -13.59 -13.66 2.95
C LEU A 40 -12.17 -13.52 3.51
N PHE A 41 -11.66 -14.55 4.18
CA PHE A 41 -10.30 -14.58 4.68
C PHE A 41 -9.28 -14.43 3.55
N PHE A 42 -9.34 -15.28 2.52
CA PHE A 42 -8.39 -15.20 1.40
C PHE A 42 -8.54 -13.92 0.59
N ALA A 43 -9.75 -13.40 0.43
CA ALA A 43 -9.98 -12.12 -0.24
C ALA A 43 -9.29 -10.96 0.52
N ALA A 44 -9.47 -10.88 1.83
CA ALA A 44 -8.81 -9.86 2.67
C ALA A 44 -7.28 -10.02 2.67
N SER A 45 -6.77 -11.24 2.84
CA SER A 45 -5.33 -11.52 2.78
C SER A 45 -4.72 -11.09 1.44
N ARG A 46 -5.39 -11.42 0.32
CA ARG A 46 -4.90 -11.08 -1.02
C ARG A 46 -4.97 -9.58 -1.28
N ALA A 47 -6.02 -8.90 -0.82
CA ALA A 47 -6.15 -7.46 -0.94
C ALA A 47 -5.05 -6.71 -0.17
N LEU A 48 -4.72 -7.12 1.06
CA LEU A 48 -3.61 -6.51 1.82
C LEU A 48 -2.25 -6.75 1.16
N HIS A 49 -2.02 -7.95 0.63
CA HIS A 49 -0.79 -8.26 -0.09
C HIS A 49 -0.67 -7.37 -1.34
N LEU A 50 -1.70 -7.32 -2.17
CA LEU A 50 -1.68 -6.49 -3.39
C LEU A 50 -1.57 -4.99 -3.06
N ALA A 51 -2.23 -4.51 -2.01
CA ALA A 51 -2.07 -3.13 -1.56
C ALA A 51 -0.62 -2.81 -1.20
N SER A 52 0.08 -3.72 -0.51
CA SER A 52 1.50 -3.58 -0.22
C SER A 52 2.36 -3.57 -1.49
N GLU A 53 2.08 -4.43 -2.47
CA GLU A 53 2.79 -4.40 -3.77
C GLU A 53 2.57 -3.07 -4.50
N CYS A 54 1.33 -2.57 -4.52
CA CYS A 54 1.00 -1.31 -5.20
C CYS A 54 1.78 -0.13 -4.58
N ILE A 55 1.89 -0.07 -3.25
CA ILE A 55 2.68 0.96 -2.56
C ILE A 55 4.16 0.85 -2.95
N ILE A 56 4.71 -0.36 -2.95
CA ILE A 56 6.12 -0.61 -3.32
C ILE A 56 6.37 -0.21 -4.78
N ASP A 57 5.49 -0.59 -5.70
CA ASP A 57 5.62 -0.29 -7.12
C ASP A 57 5.47 1.20 -7.42
N VAL A 58 4.52 1.88 -6.78
CA VAL A 58 4.36 3.33 -6.88
C VAL A 58 5.58 4.03 -6.30
N GLY A 59 6.03 3.63 -5.11
CA GLY A 59 7.21 4.22 -4.48
C GLY A 59 8.47 4.05 -5.32
N THR A 60 8.69 2.87 -5.89
CA THR A 60 9.81 2.62 -6.81
C THR A 60 9.74 3.53 -8.03
N ALA A 61 8.57 3.64 -8.68
CA ALA A 61 8.41 4.50 -9.84
C ALA A 61 8.62 6.00 -9.51
N MET A 62 8.23 6.44 -8.31
CA MET A 62 8.49 7.80 -7.82
C MET A 62 10.00 8.02 -7.61
N ILE A 63 10.67 7.09 -6.94
CA ILE A 63 12.12 7.14 -6.68
C ILE A 63 12.90 7.25 -7.98
N ASP A 64 12.63 6.35 -8.93
CA ASP A 64 13.31 6.31 -10.21
C ASP A 64 13.06 7.60 -11.02
N GLY A 65 11.80 8.02 -11.11
CA GLY A 65 11.42 9.15 -11.95
C GLY A 65 11.86 10.53 -11.42
N PHE A 66 11.94 10.68 -10.10
CA PHE A 66 12.43 11.91 -9.45
C PHE A 66 13.93 11.86 -9.12
N ILE A 67 14.63 10.78 -9.44
CA ILE A 67 16.07 10.60 -9.18
C ILE A 67 16.37 10.76 -7.68
N MET A 68 15.56 10.10 -6.85
CA MET A 68 15.77 10.02 -5.40
C MET A 68 16.91 9.03 -5.08
N ARG A 69 17.26 8.85 -3.80
CA ARG A 69 18.27 7.85 -3.41
C ARG A 69 17.79 6.42 -3.67
N ASP A 70 18.70 5.51 -3.98
CA ASP A 70 18.39 4.09 -4.19
C ASP A 70 17.87 3.41 -2.91
N PRO A 71 16.81 2.58 -2.98
CA PRO A 71 16.33 1.82 -1.84
C PRO A 71 17.14 0.54 -1.60
N GLY A 72 17.53 0.30 -0.35
CA GLY A 72 18.13 -0.97 0.09
C GLY A 72 17.13 -2.11 0.29
N GLY A 73 15.83 -1.83 0.22
CA GLY A 73 14.75 -2.80 0.37
C GLY A 73 13.38 -2.13 0.48
N TYR A 74 12.31 -2.93 0.67
CA TYR A 74 10.93 -2.40 0.64
C TYR A 74 10.60 -1.39 1.74
N LEU A 75 11.17 -1.53 2.94
CA LEU A 75 10.98 -0.53 3.99
C LEU A 75 11.68 0.79 3.65
N ASP A 76 12.83 0.70 3.00
CA ASP A 76 13.61 1.87 2.61
C ASP A 76 12.88 2.69 1.54
N ILE A 77 12.06 2.06 0.69
CA ILE A 77 11.15 2.78 -0.22
C ILE A 77 10.22 3.70 0.58
N VAL A 78 9.63 3.21 1.66
CA VAL A 78 8.73 4.02 2.50
C VAL A 78 9.50 5.14 3.19
N ASP A 79 10.72 4.85 3.68
CA ASP A 79 11.59 5.84 4.30
C ASP A 79 11.96 6.96 3.32
N ILE A 80 12.29 6.64 2.07
CA ILE A 80 12.59 7.62 1.02
C ILE A 80 11.37 8.49 0.73
N LEU A 81 10.17 7.90 0.61
CA LEU A 81 8.95 8.67 0.38
C LEU A 81 8.63 9.63 1.54
N GLU A 82 8.95 9.27 2.78
CA GLU A 82 8.83 10.19 3.93
C GLU A 82 9.90 11.29 3.88
N ASP A 83 11.16 10.92 3.66
CA ASP A 83 12.30 11.85 3.60
C ASP A 83 12.08 12.93 2.54
N GLU A 84 11.60 12.54 1.37
CA GLU A 84 11.26 13.40 0.25
C GLU A 84 9.90 14.11 0.38
N ARG A 85 9.21 13.91 1.52
CA ARG A 85 7.91 14.51 1.87
C ARG A 85 6.80 14.18 0.87
N VAL A 86 6.90 13.03 0.20
CA VAL A 86 5.80 12.49 -0.60
C VAL A 86 4.67 12.09 0.32
N ILE A 87 4.99 11.41 1.44
CA ILE A 87 4.01 10.98 2.45
C ILE A 87 4.34 11.61 3.81
N PRO A 88 3.33 11.96 4.62
CA PRO A 88 3.56 12.46 5.97
C PRO A 88 4.03 11.33 6.90
N LYS A 89 4.71 11.70 7.98
CA LYS A 89 5.28 10.78 8.96
C LYS A 89 4.27 9.78 9.52
N GLU A 90 3.09 10.25 9.92
CA GLU A 90 2.03 9.40 10.46
C GLU A 90 1.53 8.38 9.41
N GLY A 91 1.53 8.77 8.14
CA GLY A 91 1.22 7.89 7.02
C GLY A 91 2.31 6.85 6.79
N ALA A 92 3.57 7.28 6.79
CA ALA A 92 4.74 6.42 6.62
C ALA A 92 4.79 5.32 7.70
N ASP A 93 4.53 5.65 8.96
CA ASP A 93 4.51 4.66 10.05
C ASP A 93 3.47 3.55 9.83
N ARG A 94 2.24 3.93 9.45
CA ARG A 94 1.17 2.95 9.12
C ARG A 94 1.55 2.09 7.91
N ILE A 95 2.14 2.70 6.88
CA ILE A 95 2.57 1.99 5.66
C ILE A 95 3.73 1.03 5.94
N ARG A 96 4.70 1.41 6.79
CA ARG A 96 5.78 0.52 7.22
C ARG A 96 5.22 -0.74 7.87
N ASP A 97 4.20 -0.61 8.70
CA ASP A 97 3.58 -1.77 9.35
C ASP A 97 2.90 -2.71 8.35
N LEU A 98 2.28 -2.17 7.30
CA LEU A 98 1.74 -2.97 6.21
C LEU A 98 2.85 -3.68 5.42
N VAL A 99 3.93 -2.98 5.08
CA VAL A 99 5.08 -3.55 4.36
C VAL A 99 5.80 -4.63 5.19
N ARG A 100 5.86 -4.48 6.52
CA ARG A 100 6.34 -5.54 7.42
C ARG A 100 5.40 -6.74 7.41
N PHE A 101 4.09 -6.49 7.43
CA PHE A 101 3.09 -7.55 7.43
C PHE A 101 3.08 -8.38 6.14
N ARG A 102 3.51 -7.80 5.02
CA ARG A 102 3.69 -8.50 3.73
C ARG A 102 4.43 -9.83 3.86
N ASP A 103 5.50 -9.91 4.67
CA ASP A 103 6.24 -11.16 4.84
C ASP A 103 5.35 -12.30 5.38
N ARG A 104 4.40 -11.97 6.27
CA ARG A 104 3.39 -12.92 6.75
C ARG A 104 2.46 -13.36 5.64
N LEU A 105 1.97 -12.42 4.85
CA LEU A 105 1.04 -12.71 3.74
C LEU A 105 1.67 -13.56 2.62
N VAL A 106 2.98 -13.45 2.41
CA VAL A 106 3.67 -14.09 1.29
C VAL A 106 4.38 -15.38 1.66
N ARG A 107 5.02 -15.43 2.83
CA ARG A 107 5.93 -16.54 3.19
C ARG A 107 5.45 -17.36 4.38
N ARG A 108 4.65 -16.77 5.27
CA ARG A 108 4.17 -17.40 6.52
C ARG A 108 2.65 -17.39 6.57
N TYR A 109 2.03 -17.65 5.41
CA TYR A 109 0.57 -17.61 5.22
C TYR A 109 -0.15 -18.77 5.91
N ASP A 110 0.58 -19.84 6.23
CA ASP A 110 0.12 -20.99 7.01
C ASP A 110 -0.02 -20.67 8.51
N GLU A 111 0.68 -19.63 8.98
CA GLU A 111 0.60 -19.12 10.35
C GLU A 111 -0.44 -17.99 10.51
N LEU A 112 -1.04 -17.53 9.41
CA LEU A 112 -1.90 -16.35 9.39
C LEU A 112 -3.31 -16.66 9.94
N SER A 113 -3.75 -15.90 10.94
CA SER A 113 -5.08 -16.03 11.54
C SER A 113 -6.06 -14.92 11.12
N PRO A 114 -7.39 -15.18 11.10
CA PRO A 114 -8.38 -14.15 10.82
C PRO A 114 -8.24 -12.91 11.71
N GLY A 115 -7.96 -13.12 13.01
CA GLY A 115 -7.79 -12.04 14.00
C GLY A 115 -6.63 -11.10 13.72
N GLU A 116 -5.60 -11.54 12.99
CA GLU A 116 -4.48 -10.69 12.60
C GLU A 116 -4.84 -9.75 11.45
N LEU A 117 -5.65 -10.21 10.49
CA LEU A 117 -6.10 -9.38 9.36
C LEU A 117 -6.93 -8.19 9.81
N GLU A 118 -7.65 -8.33 10.92
CA GLU A 118 -8.56 -7.31 11.42
C GLU A 118 -7.87 -6.02 11.79
N LYS A 119 -6.64 -6.12 12.30
CA LYS A 119 -5.80 -4.97 12.66
C LYS A 119 -5.46 -4.11 11.43
N TYR A 120 -5.52 -4.70 10.24
CA TYR A 120 -5.17 -4.05 8.99
C TYR A 120 -6.40 -3.62 8.18
N TRP A 121 -7.62 -4.03 8.54
CA TRP A 121 -8.84 -3.44 7.97
C TRP A 121 -8.96 -1.95 8.29
N GLU A 122 -8.51 -1.53 9.47
CA GLU A 122 -8.43 -0.11 9.83
C GLU A 122 -7.34 0.65 9.06
N GLN A 123 -6.54 -0.02 8.24
CA GLN A 123 -5.57 0.63 7.37
C GLN A 123 -6.13 1.01 5.99
N ALA A 124 -7.36 0.64 5.65
CA ALA A 124 -7.99 1.04 4.39
C ALA A 124 -7.93 2.57 4.15
N GLU A 125 -8.11 3.35 5.21
CA GLU A 125 -8.01 4.81 5.18
C GLU A 125 -6.60 5.32 4.79
N VAL A 126 -5.53 4.70 5.30
CA VAL A 126 -4.17 5.11 4.91
C VAL A 126 -3.86 4.74 3.46
N LEU A 127 -4.44 3.65 2.93
CA LEU A 127 -4.29 3.29 1.51
C LEU A 127 -4.90 4.35 0.59
N LEU A 128 -6.09 4.86 0.95
CA LEU A 128 -6.72 5.97 0.22
C LEU A 128 -5.94 7.28 0.38
N SER A 129 -5.41 7.53 1.58
CA SER A 129 -4.59 8.72 1.85
C SER A 129 -3.28 8.70 1.04
N PHE A 130 -2.66 7.52 0.91
CA PHE A 130 -1.46 7.32 0.09
C PHE A 130 -1.66 7.72 -1.36
N GLU A 131 -2.79 7.35 -1.98
CA GLU A 131 -3.12 7.83 -3.32
C GLU A 131 -3.17 9.35 -3.37
N GLY A 132 -3.83 10.00 -2.41
CA GLY A 132 -3.92 11.45 -2.33
C GLY A 132 -2.56 12.11 -2.26
N TRP A 133 -1.70 11.63 -1.36
CA TRP A 133 -0.34 12.15 -1.17
C TRP A 133 0.53 12.02 -2.43
N VAL A 134 0.50 10.87 -3.10
CA VAL A 134 1.23 10.65 -4.36
C VAL A 134 0.74 11.61 -5.44
N ARG A 135 -0.58 11.76 -5.60
CA ARG A 135 -1.16 12.70 -6.58
C ARG A 135 -0.81 14.15 -6.28
N ASP A 136 -0.81 14.54 -5.01
CA ASP A 136 -0.44 15.89 -4.58
C ASP A 136 1.02 16.18 -4.91
N TYR A 137 1.92 15.24 -4.61
CA TYR A 137 3.34 15.38 -4.92
C TYR A 137 3.60 15.47 -6.44
N LEU A 138 2.96 14.60 -7.24
CA LEU A 138 3.07 14.66 -8.70
C LEU A 138 2.59 16.01 -9.23
N ARG A 139 1.46 16.53 -8.71
CA ARG A 139 0.92 17.84 -9.08
C ARG A 139 1.84 19.01 -8.75
N GLN A 140 2.60 18.92 -7.66
CA GLN A 140 3.48 20.01 -7.22
C GLN A 140 4.85 20.01 -7.91
N ASN A 141 5.31 18.85 -8.40
CA ASN A 141 6.68 18.69 -8.88
C ASN A 141 6.79 18.42 -10.40
N LEU A 142 5.71 18.01 -11.08
CA LEU A 142 5.70 17.76 -12.54
C LEU A 142 4.89 18.78 -13.33
N PHE A 143 4.00 19.53 -12.68
CA PHE A 143 3.08 20.48 -13.31
C PHE A 143 3.23 21.85 -12.66
#